data_AF-A0A3D8RZ81-F1
#
_entry.id   AF-A0A3D8RZ81-F1
#
_cell.length_a   1.000
_cell.length_b   1.000
_cell.length_c   1.000
_cell.angle_alpha   90.00
_cell.angle_beta   90.00
_cell.angle_gamma   90.00
#
_symmetry.space_group_name_H-M   'P 1'
#
loop_
_entity.id
_entity.type
_entity.pdbx_description
1 polymer ?
#
loop_
_entity_poly.entity_id
_entity_poly.type
_entity_poly.pdbx_seq_one_letter_code
_entity_poly.pdbx_strand_id
1 'polypeptide(L)'
;MSSGSNGARRVASILRPSIAEQRVCKSCQETLVRRNYASAATPISPKPSSSASTTFPVVGPTYTINAGVLLSRPPQITRDLTDFEKAYYFYQKRLNERLALPFTKYFYFKRGTPLDEDWKRKVRERQTAARDIGKYNAYGQEAWNDELLVGAKESEPEYIAEALISDAESTANNTSQDTSKQESIPRPHPRVTEADKKGDTQSLDRALQRTLYLLVQSKEGYWKFPSSPVAADETIRLAAERTLEQSAGVNMNTFMVGYHPVSHYVYNARKPKTDETTGVTLAGEKTFFIKGRIMAGQADLSANTQNLQNFKWLAKEEMAKYLLPPYYAAIKNALADR
;
A
#
# COMPACT_ATOMS: atom_id res chain seq x y z
N MET A 1 58.87 36.53 41.74
CA MET A 1 58.98 35.15 42.25
C MET A 1 57.60 34.73 42.73
N SER A 2 56.92 33.86 41.96
CA SER A 2 56.48 32.49 42.37
C SER A 2 55.24 32.53 43.28
N SER A 3 54.12 31.85 43.06
CA SER A 3 53.77 30.66 42.26
C SER A 3 52.24 30.66 42.02
N GLY A 4 51.78 30.15 40.87
CA GLY A 4 50.38 29.76 40.66
C GLY A 4 50.18 28.25 40.84
N SER A 5 48.96 27.81 41.18
CA SER A 5 48.45 26.45 40.89
C SER A 5 46.91 26.42 41.07
N ASN A 6 46.15 26.18 40.00
CA ASN A 6 45.55 24.89 39.61
C ASN A 6 44.26 24.47 40.35
N GLY A 7 43.20 25.30 40.28
CA GLY A 7 41.87 24.98 40.82
C GLY A 7 40.77 24.60 39.82
N ALA A 8 41.01 24.67 38.50
CA ALA A 8 39.91 24.60 37.51
C ALA A 8 39.95 23.37 36.56
N ARG A 9 40.79 22.36 36.83
CA ARG A 9 40.90 21.14 35.98
C ARG A 9 40.19 19.90 36.50
N ARG A 10 39.47 19.97 37.63
CA ARG A 10 38.88 18.78 38.28
C ARG A 10 37.38 18.53 38.06
N VAL A 11 36.67 19.31 37.25
CA VAL A 11 35.22 19.08 37.01
C VAL A 11 34.90 18.64 35.57
N ALA A 12 35.88 18.63 34.65
CA ALA A 12 35.66 18.26 33.24
C ALA A 12 36.15 16.85 32.85
N SER A 13 36.29 15.92 33.81
CA SER A 13 36.74 14.54 33.54
C SER A 13 35.68 13.45 33.75
N ILE A 14 34.41 13.80 34.01
CA ILE A 14 33.33 12.83 34.25
C ILE A 14 32.42 12.62 33.02
N LEU A 15 32.59 13.38 31.93
CA LEU A 15 31.77 13.26 30.72
C LEU A 15 32.59 13.08 29.43
N ARG A 16 33.60 12.21 29.46
CA ARG A 16 34.25 11.73 28.22
C ARG A 16 33.95 10.24 28.04
N PRO A 17 33.33 9.82 26.92
CA PRO A 17 33.29 8.41 26.57
C PRO A 17 34.70 7.91 26.27
N SER A 18 35.02 6.72 26.77
CA SER A 18 36.30 6.03 26.59
C SER A 18 36.61 5.81 25.11
N ILE A 19 37.79 6.25 24.66
CA ILE A 19 38.37 5.92 23.35
C ILE A 19 38.97 4.51 23.42
N ALA A 20 38.11 3.52 23.64
CA ALA A 20 38.45 2.11 23.49
C ALA A 20 37.39 1.49 22.59
N GLU A 21 37.84 1.01 21.43
CA GLU A 21 37.07 0.36 20.36
C GLU A 21 36.34 1.30 19.39
N GLN A 22 37.07 1.84 18.40
CA GLN A 22 36.48 2.33 17.16
C GLN A 22 37.02 1.52 15.97
N ARG A 23 36.22 0.56 15.52
CA ARG A 23 36.27 0.00 14.15
C ARG A 23 35.72 1.02 13.16
N VAL A 24 36.43 2.13 12.98
CA VAL A 24 36.04 3.20 12.04
C VAL A 24 37.19 3.43 11.07
N CYS A 25 36.89 3.43 9.77
CA CYS A 25 37.90 3.54 8.73
C CYS A 25 38.53 4.94 8.68
N LYS A 26 39.79 5.01 8.23
CA LYS A 26 40.63 6.22 8.20
C LYS A 26 39.97 7.42 7.49
N SER A 27 39.13 7.19 6.47
CA SER A 27 38.48 8.29 5.72
C SER A 27 37.36 8.98 6.51
N CYS A 28 36.74 8.30 7.47
CA CYS A 28 35.72 8.89 8.35
C CYS A 28 36.33 9.80 9.44
N GLN A 29 37.62 9.62 9.74
CA GLN A 29 38.33 10.44 10.71
C GLN A 29 38.72 11.82 10.12
N GLU A 30 39.04 11.87 8.82
CA GLU A 30 39.41 13.11 8.13
C GLU A 30 38.22 14.07 7.92
N THR A 31 36.99 13.54 7.83
CA THR A 31 35.78 14.36 7.64
C THR A 31 35.28 15.01 8.94
N LEU A 32 35.56 14.41 10.10
CA LEU A 32 35.11 14.93 11.40
C LEU A 32 35.96 16.10 11.93
N VAL A 33 37.21 16.24 11.50
CA VAL A 33 38.12 17.30 11.99
C VAL A 33 37.87 18.66 11.29
N ARG A 34 37.14 18.70 10.17
CA ARG A 34 36.99 19.90 9.32
C ARG A 34 35.71 20.73 9.52
N ARG A 35 34.96 20.57 10.62
CA ARG A 35 33.77 21.42 10.88
C ARG A 35 33.86 22.16 12.21
N ASN A 36 34.61 23.25 12.23
CA ASN A 36 34.35 24.39 13.10
C ASN A 36 33.94 25.57 12.22
N TYR A 37 32.65 25.75 11.98
CA TYR A 37 32.12 27.00 11.42
C TYR A 37 31.82 27.95 12.59
N ALA A 38 32.67 28.95 12.77
CA ALA A 38 32.33 30.18 13.48
C ALA A 38 32.10 31.26 12.42
N SER A 39 30.87 31.78 12.32
CA SER A 39 30.58 32.94 11.47
C SER A 39 30.65 34.20 12.33
N ALA A 40 31.72 34.97 12.17
CA ALA A 40 31.76 36.37 12.59
C ALA A 40 31.23 37.23 11.43
N ALA A 41 30.16 37.97 11.68
CA ALA A 41 29.58 38.89 10.71
C ALA A 41 30.44 40.16 10.60
N THR A 42 30.95 40.44 9.40
CA THR A 42 31.51 41.75 9.04
C THR A 42 30.51 42.50 8.15
N PRO A 43 30.15 43.75 8.46
CA PRO A 43 29.40 44.59 7.51
C PRO A 43 30.40 45.33 6.63
N ILE A 44 30.25 45.35 5.29
CA ILE A 44 30.76 46.42 4.40
C ILE A 44 30.05 46.34 3.01
N SER A 45 29.25 47.39 2.78
CA SER A 45 29.09 48.25 1.59
C SER A 45 28.74 47.68 0.19
N PRO A 46 27.79 48.32 -0.54
CA PRO A 46 27.32 47.84 -1.85
C PRO A 46 28.33 48.15 -2.96
N LYS A 47 28.75 47.11 -3.68
CA LYS A 47 29.41 47.23 -4.99
C LYS A 47 28.35 47.26 -6.11
N PRO A 48 28.56 48.05 -7.18
CA PRO A 48 27.59 48.19 -8.25
C PRO A 48 27.39 46.87 -8.99
N SER A 49 26.14 46.62 -9.36
CA SER A 49 25.65 45.48 -10.13
C SER A 49 26.34 45.36 -11.48
N SER A 50 27.35 44.50 -11.58
CA SER A 50 27.74 43.91 -12.86
C SER A 50 26.74 42.82 -13.20
N SER A 51 25.90 43.08 -14.21
CA SER A 51 25.06 42.11 -14.89
C SER A 51 25.93 40.96 -15.41
N ALA A 52 26.06 39.89 -14.62
CA ALA A 52 26.60 38.63 -15.10
C ALA A 52 25.52 37.98 -15.98
N SER A 53 25.58 38.25 -17.28
CA SER A 53 24.90 37.44 -18.28
C SER A 53 25.42 36.01 -18.18
N THR A 54 24.63 35.11 -17.62
CA THR A 54 24.90 33.67 -17.67
C THR A 54 24.95 33.22 -19.13
N THR A 55 26.15 32.93 -19.62
CA THR A 55 26.48 32.47 -20.98
C THR A 55 26.22 30.98 -21.20
N PHE A 56 25.21 30.41 -20.54
CA PHE A 56 24.72 29.09 -20.93
C PHE A 56 23.68 29.29 -22.03
N PRO A 57 23.89 28.80 -23.27
CA PRO A 57 22.81 28.78 -24.24
C PRO A 57 21.67 27.96 -23.63
N VAL A 58 20.54 28.60 -23.36
CA VAL A 58 19.30 27.91 -23.02
C VAL A 58 18.87 27.20 -24.30
N VAL A 59 19.40 25.99 -24.51
CA VAL A 59 18.98 25.13 -25.62
C VAL A 59 17.51 24.82 -25.38
N GLY A 60 16.66 25.18 -26.34
CA GLY A 60 15.23 24.90 -26.27
C GLY A 60 14.97 23.42 -26.01
N PRO A 61 13.92 23.06 -25.24
CA PRO A 61 13.64 21.68 -24.92
C PRO A 61 13.37 20.88 -26.19
N THR A 62 14.22 19.88 -26.45
CA THR A 62 14.06 18.95 -27.59
C THR A 62 12.94 17.92 -27.36
N TYR A 63 12.40 17.84 -26.15
CA TYR A 63 11.36 16.90 -25.76
C TYR A 63 10.25 17.61 -25.00
N THR A 64 9.00 17.25 -25.29
CA THR A 64 7.88 17.65 -24.45
C THR A 64 7.89 16.85 -23.16
N ILE A 65 7.87 17.54 -22.01
CA ILE A 65 7.79 16.92 -20.70
C ILE A 65 6.32 16.75 -20.34
N ASN A 66 5.89 15.52 -20.12
CA ASN A 66 4.54 15.19 -19.70
C ASN A 66 4.53 14.70 -18.25
N ALA A 67 3.54 15.15 -17.48
CA ALA A 67 3.18 14.57 -16.19
C ALA A 67 2.13 13.49 -16.41
N GLY A 68 2.49 12.24 -16.14
CA GLY A 68 1.58 11.10 -16.12
C GLY A 68 1.12 10.77 -14.71
N VAL A 69 -0.10 10.27 -14.59
CA VAL A 69 -0.67 9.86 -13.29
C VAL A 69 -0.89 8.37 -13.26
N LEU A 70 -0.24 7.72 -12.31
CA LEU A 70 -0.45 6.32 -11.98
C LEU A 70 -1.41 6.27 -10.78
N LEU A 71 -2.70 6.44 -11.07
CA LEU A 71 -3.75 6.41 -10.05
C LEU A 71 -4.10 4.97 -9.71
N SER A 72 -4.02 4.63 -8.42
CA SER A 72 -4.19 3.27 -7.92
C SER A 72 -5.26 3.20 -6.84
N ARG A 73 -6.14 2.19 -6.93
CA ARG A 73 -7.03 1.78 -5.84
C ARG A 73 -6.37 0.62 -5.11
N PRO A 74 -5.98 0.74 -3.83
CA PRO A 74 -5.34 -0.35 -3.10
C PRO A 74 -6.30 -1.52 -2.82
N PRO A 75 -5.80 -2.73 -2.49
CA PRO A 75 -6.65 -3.84 -2.08
C PRO A 75 -7.48 -3.48 -0.85
N GLN A 76 -8.77 -3.77 -0.90
CA GLN A 76 -9.70 -3.51 0.21
C GLN A 76 -9.85 -4.73 1.14
N ILE A 77 -9.60 -5.93 0.61
CA ILE A 77 -9.65 -7.17 1.37
C ILE A 77 -8.30 -7.91 1.29
N THR A 78 -8.05 -8.76 2.28
CA THR A 78 -6.88 -9.64 2.29
C THR A 78 -6.89 -10.57 1.08
N ARG A 79 -5.72 -11.07 0.69
CA ARG A 79 -5.60 -12.09 -0.36
C ARG A 79 -6.18 -13.44 0.07
N ASP A 80 -6.43 -14.30 -0.90
CA ASP A 80 -6.69 -15.71 -0.63
C ASP A 80 -5.40 -16.41 -0.15
N LEU A 81 -5.58 -17.34 0.78
CA LEU A 81 -4.52 -18.19 1.30
C LEU A 81 -4.25 -19.32 0.33
N THR A 82 -2.98 -19.69 0.16
CA THR A 82 -2.62 -20.89 -0.60
C THR A 82 -3.00 -22.14 0.20
N ASP A 83 -3.15 -23.28 -0.46
CA ASP A 83 -3.54 -24.52 0.22
C ASP A 83 -2.50 -24.95 1.28
N PHE A 84 -1.22 -24.69 1.01
CA PHE A 84 -0.15 -24.88 1.99
C PHE A 84 -0.31 -23.95 3.20
N GLU A 85 -0.63 -22.67 3.01
CA GLU A 85 -0.82 -21.72 4.10
C GLU A 85 -2.02 -22.09 4.96
N LYS A 86 -3.15 -22.50 4.35
CA LYS A 86 -4.32 -22.99 5.08
C LYS A 86 -3.96 -24.16 5.98
N ALA A 87 -3.29 -25.18 5.42
CA ALA A 87 -2.86 -26.36 6.16
C ALA A 87 -1.86 -26.00 7.28
N TYR A 88 -0.88 -25.14 6.97
CA TYR A 88 0.12 -24.68 7.92
C TYR A 88 -0.52 -23.94 9.10
N TYR A 89 -1.41 -22.98 8.85
CA TYR A 89 -2.07 -22.25 9.93
C TYR A 89 -2.93 -23.16 10.79
N PHE A 90 -3.66 -24.11 10.19
CA PHE A 90 -4.44 -25.06 10.94
C PHE A 90 -3.56 -25.95 11.84
N TYR A 91 -2.45 -26.48 11.28
CA TYR A 91 -1.47 -27.26 12.03
C TYR A 91 -0.91 -26.47 13.22
N GLN A 92 -0.49 -25.22 12.99
CA GLN A 92 0.01 -24.35 14.05
C GLN A 92 -1.03 -24.07 15.14
N LYS A 93 -2.32 -23.97 14.79
CA LYS A 93 -3.39 -23.78 15.79
C LYS A 93 -3.56 -24.99 16.71
N ARG A 94 -3.51 -26.21 16.17
CA ARG A 94 -3.57 -27.43 17.00
C ARG A 94 -2.32 -27.62 17.85
N LEU A 95 -1.15 -27.30 17.30
CA LEU A 95 0.10 -27.28 18.07
C LEU A 95 0.02 -26.24 19.21
N ASN A 96 -0.55 -25.07 18.93
CA ASN A 96 -0.79 -24.06 19.95
C ASN A 96 -1.75 -24.55 21.03
N GLU A 97 -2.81 -25.29 20.70
CA GLU A 97 -3.72 -25.89 21.70
C GLU A 97 -3.00 -26.85 22.66
N ARG A 98 -1.93 -27.52 22.21
CA ARG A 98 -1.11 -28.40 23.05
C ARG A 98 -0.20 -27.65 24.01
N LEU A 99 0.36 -26.54 23.55
CA LEU A 99 1.39 -25.79 24.29
C LEU A 99 0.80 -24.65 25.13
N ALA A 100 -0.34 -24.11 24.73
CA ALA A 100 -1.00 -23.03 25.43
C ALA A 100 -1.53 -23.50 26.79
N LEU A 101 -1.64 -22.54 27.71
CA LEU A 101 -2.35 -22.79 28.97
C LEU A 101 -3.83 -23.07 28.69
N PRO A 102 -4.45 -23.98 29.45
CA PRO A 102 -5.86 -24.31 29.25
C PRO A 102 -6.74 -23.09 29.49
N PHE A 103 -7.81 -22.97 28.70
CA PHE A 103 -8.73 -21.84 28.76
C PHE A 103 -9.39 -21.69 30.15
N THR A 104 -9.19 -20.52 30.77
CA THR A 104 -9.68 -20.22 32.12
C THR A 104 -11.14 -19.77 32.13
N LYS A 105 -12.05 -20.75 31.95
CA LYS A 105 -13.51 -20.49 31.87
C LYS A 105 -14.07 -19.55 32.95
N TYR A 106 -13.70 -19.74 34.21
CA TYR A 106 -14.27 -18.97 35.34
C TYR A 106 -13.97 -17.47 35.29
N PHE A 107 -12.97 -17.05 34.52
CA PHE A 107 -12.67 -15.64 34.30
C PHE A 107 -13.72 -14.97 33.40
N TYR A 108 -14.25 -15.70 32.42
CA TYR A 108 -15.19 -15.18 31.42
C TYR A 108 -16.66 -15.51 31.73
N PHE A 109 -16.92 -16.68 32.32
CA PHE A 109 -18.27 -17.18 32.58
C PHE A 109 -18.51 -17.38 34.08
N LYS A 110 -19.47 -16.65 34.63
CA LYS A 110 -19.92 -16.84 36.02
C LYS A 110 -20.69 -18.16 36.14
N ARG A 111 -20.41 -18.92 37.20
CA ARG A 111 -21.06 -20.21 37.47
C ARG A 111 -22.57 -20.04 37.62
N GLY A 112 -23.33 -20.95 37.01
CA GLY A 112 -24.80 -20.97 37.12
C GLY A 112 -25.51 -19.93 36.26
N THR A 113 -24.80 -19.29 35.31
CA THR A 113 -25.44 -18.46 34.28
C THR A 113 -25.81 -19.32 33.08
N PRO A 114 -26.86 -18.96 32.31
CA PRO A 114 -27.22 -19.67 31.07
C PRO A 114 -26.04 -19.78 30.09
N LEU A 115 -25.18 -18.77 30.03
CA LEU A 115 -23.96 -18.77 29.22
C LEU A 115 -22.92 -19.81 29.68
N ASP A 116 -22.77 -20.03 30.98
CA ASP A 116 -21.87 -21.08 31.51
C ASP A 116 -22.40 -22.48 31.17
N GLU A 117 -23.72 -22.68 31.20
CA GLU A 117 -24.34 -23.95 30.84
C GLU A 117 -24.24 -24.24 29.33
N ASP A 118 -24.53 -23.25 28.50
CA ASP A 118 -24.36 -23.33 27.04
C ASP A 118 -22.91 -23.61 26.66
N TRP A 119 -21.96 -22.89 27.27
CA TRP A 119 -20.53 -23.14 27.06
C TRP A 119 -20.14 -24.58 27.43
N LYS A 120 -20.58 -25.09 28.60
CA LYS A 120 -20.30 -26.48 29.03
C LYS A 120 -20.86 -27.50 28.04
N ARG A 121 -22.07 -27.27 27.51
CA ARG A 121 -22.68 -28.12 26.50
C ARG A 121 -21.83 -28.15 25.23
N LYS A 122 -21.45 -26.99 24.71
CA LYS A 122 -20.66 -26.86 23.47
C LYS A 122 -19.26 -27.44 23.58
N VAL A 123 -18.57 -27.19 24.68
CA VAL A 123 -17.23 -27.76 24.91
C VAL A 123 -17.30 -29.29 25.02
N ARG A 124 -18.40 -29.87 25.52
CA ARG A 124 -18.58 -31.32 25.52
C ARG A 124 -18.65 -31.90 24.11
N GLU A 125 -19.26 -31.17 23.17
CA GLU A 125 -19.37 -31.58 21.77
C GLU A 125 -18.08 -31.32 20.98
N ARG A 126 -17.43 -30.16 21.21
CA ARG A 126 -16.21 -29.72 20.52
C ARG A 126 -14.91 -30.31 21.09
N GLN A 127 -14.94 -30.76 22.34
CA GLN A 127 -13.79 -31.20 23.15
C GLN A 127 -12.75 -30.11 23.47
N THR A 128 -12.80 -28.95 22.81
CA THR A 128 -11.90 -27.80 23.04
C THR A 128 -12.67 -26.50 23.24
N ALA A 129 -11.98 -25.51 23.79
CA ALA A 129 -12.49 -24.15 23.86
C ALA A 129 -12.46 -23.46 22.48
N ALA A 130 -11.46 -23.78 21.65
CA ALA A 130 -11.34 -23.27 20.29
C ALA A 130 -12.49 -23.73 19.39
N ARG A 131 -12.81 -22.92 18.38
CA ARG A 131 -13.96 -23.11 17.48
C ARG A 131 -13.55 -23.49 16.06
N ASP A 132 -12.27 -23.31 15.74
CA ASP A 132 -11.71 -23.32 14.40
C ASP A 132 -10.68 -24.44 14.16
N ILE A 133 -10.53 -25.38 15.10
CA ILE A 133 -9.56 -26.50 15.03
C ILE A 133 -10.23 -27.87 14.88
N GLY A 134 -11.55 -27.89 14.68
CA GLY A 134 -12.37 -29.11 14.65
C GLY A 134 -12.42 -29.82 16.01
N LYS A 135 -12.69 -31.13 15.98
CA LYS A 135 -12.67 -31.98 17.19
C LYS A 135 -11.25 -32.45 17.43
N TYR A 136 -10.66 -32.01 18.52
CA TYR A 136 -9.31 -32.39 18.93
C TYR A 136 -9.25 -32.37 20.46
N ASN A 137 -8.40 -33.14 21.12
CA ASN A 137 -8.21 -33.02 22.56
C ASN A 137 -6.73 -33.17 22.89
N ALA A 138 -6.09 -32.06 23.25
CA ALA A 138 -4.66 -32.00 23.54
C ALA A 138 -4.23 -32.84 24.76
N TYR A 139 -5.15 -33.15 25.67
CA TYR A 139 -4.86 -33.90 26.91
C TYR A 139 -5.41 -35.34 26.88
N GLY A 140 -6.03 -35.76 25.78
CA GLY A 140 -6.57 -37.11 25.62
C GLY A 140 -5.51 -38.14 25.22
N GLN A 141 -5.90 -39.43 25.22
CA GLN A 141 -5.05 -40.51 24.70
C GLN A 141 -4.75 -40.35 23.20
N GLU A 142 -5.65 -39.70 22.46
CA GLU A 142 -5.52 -39.41 21.03
C GLU A 142 -4.88 -38.04 20.73
N ALA A 143 -4.19 -37.43 21.70
CA ALA A 143 -3.55 -36.12 21.52
C ALA A 143 -2.47 -36.12 20.41
N TRP A 144 -1.92 -37.29 20.08
CA TRP A 144 -0.96 -37.49 18.99
C TRP A 144 -1.59 -37.33 17.60
N ASN A 145 -2.93 -37.42 17.48
CA ASN A 145 -3.64 -37.33 16.21
C ASN A 145 -4.05 -35.87 15.93
N ASP A 146 -3.06 -34.98 15.89
CA ASP A 146 -3.24 -33.54 15.69
C ASP A 146 -3.15 -33.11 14.21
N GLU A 147 -2.68 -33.98 13.32
CA GLU A 147 -2.60 -33.68 11.89
C GLU A 147 -3.95 -33.88 11.17
N LEU A 148 -4.12 -33.20 10.03
CA LEU A 148 -5.27 -33.40 9.13
C LEU A 148 -4.87 -34.32 7.99
N LEU A 149 -5.84 -35.13 7.53
CA LEU A 149 -5.72 -35.86 6.28
C LEU A 149 -5.86 -34.92 5.08
N VAL A 150 -5.25 -35.30 3.96
CA VAL A 150 -5.35 -34.55 2.70
C VAL A 150 -6.82 -34.48 2.27
N GLY A 151 -7.29 -33.26 1.95
CA GLY A 151 -8.69 -33.03 1.55
C GLY A 151 -9.67 -32.80 2.71
N ALA A 152 -9.17 -32.71 3.95
CA ALA A 152 -9.93 -32.25 5.09
C ALA A 152 -10.51 -30.84 4.84
N LYS A 153 -11.77 -30.63 5.25
CA LYS A 153 -12.48 -29.35 5.07
C LYS A 153 -12.21 -28.39 6.21
N GLU A 154 -11.70 -28.89 7.32
CA GLU A 154 -11.50 -28.18 8.57
C GLU A 154 -10.48 -27.03 8.47
N SER A 155 -9.54 -27.14 7.53
CA SER A 155 -8.56 -26.08 7.25
C SER A 155 -9.10 -24.97 6.33
N GLU A 156 -10.23 -25.18 5.67
CA GLU A 156 -10.79 -24.20 4.73
C GLU A 156 -11.40 -23.01 5.49
N PRO A 157 -11.08 -21.76 5.08
CA PRO A 157 -11.62 -20.56 5.73
C PRO A 157 -13.16 -20.50 5.77
N GLU A 158 -13.82 -21.06 4.76
CA GLU A 158 -15.28 -21.11 4.66
C GLU A 158 -15.89 -21.98 5.76
N TYR A 159 -15.32 -23.17 5.98
CA TYR A 159 -15.73 -24.07 7.06
C TYR A 159 -15.51 -23.46 8.43
N ILE A 160 -14.36 -22.79 8.62
CA ILE A 160 -14.05 -22.09 9.88
C ILE A 160 -15.07 -20.97 10.14
N ALA A 161 -15.40 -20.17 9.13
CA ALA A 161 -16.39 -19.09 9.27
C ALA A 161 -17.77 -19.65 9.61
N GLU A 162 -18.19 -20.73 8.97
CA GLU A 162 -19.47 -21.39 9.26
C GLU A 162 -19.53 -21.99 10.66
N ALA A 163 -18.45 -22.63 11.12
CA ALA A 163 -18.36 -23.16 12.48
C ALA A 163 -18.46 -22.06 13.54
N LEU A 164 -17.82 -20.90 13.30
CA LEU A 164 -17.90 -19.73 14.19
C LEU A 164 -19.31 -19.13 14.24
N ILE A 165 -19.97 -19.02 13.08
CA ILE A 165 -21.34 -18.49 12.97
C ILE A 165 -22.32 -19.44 13.65
N SER A 166 -22.23 -20.74 13.39
CA SER A 166 -23.10 -21.77 14.00
C SER A 166 -22.97 -21.81 15.53
N ASP A 167 -21.75 -21.73 16.07
CA ASP A 167 -21.53 -21.66 17.53
C ASP A 167 -22.20 -20.40 18.13
N ALA A 168 -22.12 -19.27 17.43
CA ALA A 168 -22.72 -18.03 17.88
C ALA A 168 -24.26 -18.04 17.77
N GLU A 169 -24.85 -18.56 16.69
CA GLU A 169 -26.30 -18.72 16.52
C GLU A 169 -26.87 -19.66 17.60
N SER A 170 -26.19 -20.78 17.86
CA SER A 170 -26.54 -21.67 18.97
C SER A 170 -26.49 -20.96 20.32
N THR A 171 -25.55 -20.03 20.52
CA THR A 171 -25.46 -19.25 21.78
C THR A 171 -26.66 -18.33 21.93
N ALA A 172 -26.99 -17.59 20.87
CA ALA A 172 -28.09 -16.65 20.84
C ALA A 172 -29.42 -17.38 21.11
N ASN A 173 -29.72 -18.45 20.38
CA ASN A 173 -30.97 -19.20 20.52
C ASN A 173 -31.14 -19.84 21.91
N ASN A 174 -30.06 -20.34 22.51
CA ASN A 174 -30.13 -20.97 23.84
C ASN A 174 -30.20 -19.97 25.00
N THR A 175 -29.83 -18.72 24.77
CA THR A 175 -29.85 -17.65 25.79
C THR A 175 -31.10 -16.78 25.67
N SER A 176 -31.74 -16.76 24.49
CA SER A 176 -32.98 -16.03 24.23
C SER A 176 -34.15 -16.56 25.04
N GLN A 177 -34.93 -15.64 25.64
CA GLN A 177 -36.14 -15.98 26.39
C GLN A 177 -37.31 -16.37 25.47
N ASP A 178 -37.28 -15.94 24.21
CA ASP A 178 -38.31 -16.20 23.21
C ASP A 178 -37.86 -17.35 22.30
N THR A 179 -38.26 -18.58 22.64
CA THR A 179 -37.92 -19.80 21.89
C THR A 179 -38.55 -19.86 20.49
N SER A 180 -39.43 -18.91 20.15
CA SER A 180 -40.10 -18.85 18.86
C SER A 180 -39.29 -18.11 17.78
N LYS A 181 -38.28 -17.32 18.18
CA LYS A 181 -37.46 -16.53 17.25
C LYS A 181 -36.04 -17.05 17.20
N GLN A 182 -35.70 -17.67 16.07
CA GLN A 182 -34.33 -18.05 15.77
C GLN A 182 -33.54 -16.78 15.37
N GLU A 183 -32.58 -16.40 16.21
CA GLU A 183 -31.68 -15.28 15.92
C GLU A 183 -30.62 -15.75 14.92
N SER A 184 -30.67 -15.21 13.70
CA SER A 184 -29.69 -15.47 12.66
C SER A 184 -28.59 -14.43 12.71
N ILE A 185 -27.34 -14.89 12.68
CA ILE A 185 -26.19 -13.98 12.71
C ILE A 185 -25.87 -13.55 11.28
N PRO A 186 -25.66 -12.24 11.04
CA PRO A 186 -25.36 -11.76 9.70
C PRO A 186 -24.07 -12.41 9.20
N ARG A 187 -24.16 -13.09 8.05
CA ARG A 187 -23.01 -13.71 7.38
C ARG A 187 -22.14 -12.64 6.72
N PRO A 188 -20.81 -12.82 6.69
CA PRO A 188 -19.93 -11.93 5.94
C PRO A 188 -20.35 -11.84 4.47
N HIS A 189 -20.21 -10.65 3.88
CA HIS A 189 -20.44 -10.47 2.45
C HIS A 189 -19.47 -11.32 1.62
N PRO A 190 -19.90 -11.80 0.43
CA PRO A 190 -19.04 -12.58 -0.44
C PRO A 190 -17.84 -11.74 -0.91
N ARG A 191 -16.68 -12.38 -1.01
CA ARG A 191 -15.44 -11.75 -1.48
C ARG A 191 -15.50 -11.39 -2.97
N VAL A 192 -16.33 -12.12 -3.73
CA VAL A 192 -16.60 -11.90 -5.16
C VAL A 192 -17.86 -11.03 -5.29
N THR A 193 -17.69 -9.86 -5.89
CA THR A 193 -18.79 -8.88 -6.03
C THR A 193 -19.64 -9.13 -7.27
N GLU A 194 -20.73 -8.39 -7.43
CA GLU A 194 -21.51 -8.42 -8.68
C GLU A 194 -20.73 -7.88 -9.88
N ALA A 195 -19.85 -6.89 -9.65
CA ALA A 195 -18.99 -6.33 -10.69
C ALA A 195 -17.99 -7.38 -11.21
N ASP A 196 -17.48 -8.25 -10.33
CA ASP A 196 -16.65 -9.38 -10.72
C ASP A 196 -17.40 -10.40 -11.57
N LYS A 197 -18.64 -10.73 -11.18
CA LYS A 197 -19.49 -11.66 -11.94
C LYS A 197 -19.86 -11.12 -13.33
N LYS A 198 -20.11 -9.81 -13.42
CA LYS A 198 -20.43 -9.12 -14.67
C LYS A 198 -19.19 -8.79 -15.51
N GLY A 199 -18.00 -8.84 -14.93
CA GLY A 199 -16.75 -8.44 -15.59
C GLY A 199 -16.70 -6.94 -15.90
N ASP A 200 -17.36 -6.10 -15.08
CA ASP A 200 -17.42 -4.67 -15.32
C ASP A 200 -16.08 -4.00 -14.98
N THR A 201 -15.33 -3.63 -16.02
CA THR A 201 -14.02 -2.99 -15.88
C THR A 201 -14.06 -1.52 -15.46
N GLN A 202 -15.23 -0.88 -15.37
CA GLN A 202 -15.38 0.51 -14.95
C GLN A 202 -15.68 0.64 -13.45
N SER A 203 -16.20 -0.41 -12.82
CA SER A 203 -16.44 -0.42 -11.38
C SER A 203 -15.15 -0.54 -10.57
N LEU A 204 -15.06 0.21 -9.47
CA LEU A 204 -14.00 0.11 -8.47
C LEU A 204 -14.21 -1.07 -7.51
N ASP A 205 -15.43 -1.61 -7.42
CA ASP A 205 -15.80 -2.68 -6.50
C ASP A 205 -15.46 -4.08 -7.03
N ARG A 206 -14.91 -4.18 -8.25
CA ARG A 206 -14.38 -5.43 -8.79
C ARG A 206 -13.00 -5.75 -8.21
N ALA A 207 -12.62 -7.02 -8.09
CA ALA A 207 -11.27 -7.46 -7.72
C ALA A 207 -10.75 -6.76 -6.45
N LEU A 208 -11.53 -6.83 -5.36
CA LEU A 208 -11.22 -6.17 -4.09
C LEU A 208 -9.87 -6.60 -3.48
N GLN A 209 -9.37 -7.78 -3.84
CA GLN A 209 -8.08 -8.32 -3.39
C GLN A 209 -6.88 -7.74 -4.13
N ARG A 210 -7.10 -7.05 -5.25
CA ARG A 210 -6.05 -6.57 -6.15
C ARG A 210 -6.06 -5.04 -6.26
N THR A 211 -4.92 -4.48 -6.63
CA THR A 211 -4.70 -3.07 -6.90
C THR A 211 -5.17 -2.82 -8.32
N LEU A 212 -6.13 -1.91 -8.44
CA LEU A 212 -6.59 -1.46 -9.75
C LEU A 212 -5.92 -0.16 -10.13
N TYR A 213 -5.64 -0.03 -11.41
CA TYR A 213 -5.00 1.13 -12.01
C TYR A 213 -5.92 1.77 -13.03
N LEU A 214 -6.04 3.09 -12.98
CA LEU A 214 -6.83 3.84 -13.96
C LEU A 214 -6.10 3.91 -15.29
N LEU A 215 -6.69 3.35 -16.34
CA LEU A 215 -6.30 3.57 -17.72
C LEU A 215 -7.36 4.37 -18.46
N VAL A 216 -6.91 5.20 -19.38
CA VAL A 216 -7.75 6.01 -20.25
C VAL A 216 -7.44 5.71 -21.71
N GLN A 217 -8.46 5.80 -22.54
CA GLN A 217 -8.39 5.57 -23.98
C GLN A 217 -8.26 6.90 -24.72
N SER A 218 -7.18 7.05 -25.50
CA SER A 218 -7.01 8.19 -26.41
C SER A 218 -8.02 8.14 -27.56
N LYS A 219 -8.25 9.27 -28.25
CA LYS A 219 -9.05 9.31 -29.50
C LYS A 219 -8.57 8.33 -30.56
N GLU A 220 -7.26 8.09 -30.60
CA GLU A 220 -6.62 7.17 -31.53
C GLU A 220 -6.85 5.68 -31.17
N GLY A 221 -7.55 5.41 -30.06
CA GLY A 221 -7.91 4.07 -29.62
C GLY A 221 -6.88 3.38 -28.71
N TYR A 222 -5.70 3.96 -28.52
CA TYR A 222 -4.65 3.41 -27.64
C TYR A 222 -4.94 3.67 -26.16
N TRP A 223 -4.65 2.68 -25.32
CA TRP A 223 -4.74 2.77 -23.87
C TRP A 223 -3.44 3.33 -23.28
N LYS A 224 -3.57 4.29 -22.39
CA LYS A 224 -2.44 4.87 -21.63
C LYS A 224 -2.90 5.33 -20.25
N PHE A 225 -1.93 5.73 -19.44
CA PHE A 225 -2.24 6.44 -18.21
C PHE A 225 -2.63 7.89 -18.54
N PRO A 226 -3.47 8.54 -17.72
CA PRO A 226 -3.73 9.98 -17.87
C PRO A 226 -2.41 10.74 -17.87
N SER A 227 -2.17 11.53 -18.92
CA SER A 227 -0.95 12.33 -19.05
C SER A 227 -1.24 13.66 -19.73
N SER A 228 -0.59 14.72 -19.26
CA SER A 228 -0.67 16.06 -19.86
C SER A 228 0.71 16.72 -19.90
N PRO A 229 0.95 17.65 -20.85
CA PRO A 229 2.18 18.43 -20.88
C PRO A 229 2.29 19.31 -19.63
N VAL A 230 3.52 19.43 -19.13
CA VAL A 230 3.86 20.28 -17.97
C VAL A 230 4.01 21.72 -18.44
N ALA A 231 3.27 22.65 -17.83
CA ALA A 231 3.38 24.09 -18.06
C ALA A 231 4.66 24.66 -17.41
N ALA A 232 5.09 25.84 -17.86
CA ALA A 232 6.37 26.42 -17.42
C ALA A 232 6.45 26.72 -15.91
N ASP A 233 5.33 27.10 -15.29
CA ASP A 233 5.28 27.58 -13.90
C ASP A 233 4.79 26.52 -12.88
N GLU A 234 4.61 25.26 -13.31
CA GLU A 234 4.08 24.20 -12.44
C GLU A 234 5.11 23.09 -12.17
N THR A 235 4.98 22.44 -11.00
CA THR A 235 5.76 21.23 -10.70
C THR A 235 5.11 20.02 -11.35
N ILE A 236 5.88 18.95 -11.62
CA ILE A 236 5.35 17.69 -12.19
C ILE A 236 4.19 17.12 -11.36
N ARG A 237 4.23 17.30 -10.03
CA ARG A 237 3.14 16.88 -9.14
C ARG A 237 1.87 17.71 -9.36
N LEU A 238 1.98 19.03 -9.40
CA LEU A 238 0.82 19.90 -9.64
C LEU A 238 0.25 19.66 -11.04
N ALA A 239 1.12 19.47 -12.03
CA ALA A 239 0.73 19.06 -13.37
C ALA A 239 -0.03 17.73 -13.36
N ALA A 240 0.39 16.75 -12.56
CA ALA A 240 -0.29 15.47 -12.39
C ALA A 240 -1.67 15.63 -11.73
N GLU A 241 -1.80 16.46 -10.69
CA GLU A 241 -3.09 16.77 -10.05
C GLU A 241 -4.06 17.42 -11.05
N ARG A 242 -3.62 18.46 -11.76
CA ARG A 242 -4.36 19.09 -12.86
C ARG A 242 -4.72 18.10 -13.97
N THR A 243 -3.80 17.21 -14.34
CA THR A 243 -4.03 16.19 -15.38
C THR A 243 -5.20 15.29 -15.00
N LEU A 244 -5.28 14.89 -13.74
CA LEU A 244 -6.33 14.00 -13.24
C LEU A 244 -7.69 14.69 -13.27
N GLU A 245 -7.78 15.95 -12.81
CA GLU A 245 -8.99 16.76 -12.89
C GLU A 245 -9.47 16.96 -14.33
N GLN A 246 -8.53 17.25 -15.24
CA GLN A 246 -8.81 17.47 -16.66
C GLN A 246 -9.27 16.22 -17.42
N SER A 247 -8.80 15.05 -17.00
CA SER A 247 -9.00 13.78 -17.72
C SER A 247 -10.16 12.95 -17.17
N ALA A 248 -10.23 12.80 -15.86
CA ALA A 248 -11.12 11.89 -15.15
C ALA A 248 -12.05 12.60 -14.16
N GLY A 249 -12.05 13.94 -14.16
CA GLY A 249 -12.95 14.76 -13.38
C GLY A 249 -12.53 14.96 -11.92
N VAL A 250 -13.28 15.83 -11.24
CA VAL A 250 -13.03 16.24 -9.85
C VAL A 250 -13.70 15.32 -8.81
N ASN A 251 -14.59 14.42 -9.24
CA ASN A 251 -15.39 13.55 -8.38
C ASN A 251 -14.61 12.33 -7.85
N MET A 252 -13.30 12.51 -7.59
CA MET A 252 -12.43 11.51 -7.00
C MET A 252 -11.64 12.12 -5.85
N ASN A 253 -11.75 11.54 -4.67
CA ASN A 253 -10.87 11.85 -3.55
C ASN A 253 -9.53 11.16 -3.79
N THR A 254 -8.54 11.93 -4.26
CA THR A 254 -7.21 11.41 -4.61
C THR A 254 -6.11 11.98 -3.74
N PHE A 255 -5.11 11.14 -3.46
CA PHE A 255 -3.94 11.49 -2.69
C PHE A 255 -2.67 11.17 -3.48
N MET A 256 -1.92 12.21 -3.86
CA MET A 256 -0.61 12.03 -4.49
C MET A 256 0.45 11.69 -3.43
N VAL A 257 1.10 10.54 -3.61
CA VAL A 257 1.97 9.93 -2.57
C VAL A 257 3.22 10.74 -2.30
N GLY A 258 3.79 11.39 -3.32
CA GLY A 258 5.03 12.15 -3.19
C GLY A 258 5.31 13.00 -4.42
N TYR A 259 6.42 13.74 -4.37
CA TYR A 259 6.87 14.64 -5.45
C TYR A 259 7.77 13.97 -6.49
N HIS A 260 8.29 12.78 -6.18
CA HIS A 260 9.22 12.05 -7.05
C HIS A 260 8.46 11.13 -8.02
N PRO A 261 8.84 11.09 -9.31
CA PRO A 261 8.26 10.15 -10.25
C PRO A 261 8.68 8.72 -9.93
N VAL A 262 7.72 7.79 -10.01
CA VAL A 262 7.93 6.36 -9.74
C VAL A 262 8.39 5.59 -10.98
N SER A 263 8.10 6.12 -12.16
CA SER A 263 8.50 5.56 -13.45
C SER A 263 8.55 6.68 -14.50
N HIS A 264 9.20 6.41 -15.62
CA HIS A 264 9.22 7.31 -16.77
C HIS A 264 9.10 6.49 -18.05
N TYR A 265 8.54 7.10 -19.09
CA TYR A 265 8.47 6.55 -20.44
C TYR A 265 8.94 7.59 -21.44
N VAL A 266 9.87 7.20 -22.31
CA VAL A 266 10.41 8.06 -23.37
C VAL A 266 9.89 7.56 -24.71
N TYR A 267 9.16 8.43 -25.39
CA TYR A 267 8.74 8.23 -26.76
C TYR A 267 9.60 9.10 -27.69
N ASN A 268 10.34 8.47 -28.59
CA ASN A 268 11.07 9.18 -29.64
C ASN A 268 10.22 9.18 -30.91
N ALA A 269 9.87 10.36 -31.40
CA ALA A 269 9.08 10.50 -32.62
C ALA A 269 9.95 10.11 -33.83
N ARG A 270 9.41 9.26 -34.72
CA ARG A 270 10.13 8.86 -35.95
C ARG A 270 10.38 10.05 -36.89
N LYS A 271 9.50 11.04 -36.85
CA LYS A 271 9.65 12.32 -37.55
C LYS A 271 9.46 13.41 -36.49
N PRO A 272 10.47 14.25 -36.23
CA PRO A 272 10.32 15.35 -35.27
C PRO A 272 9.24 16.30 -35.78
N LYS A 273 8.33 16.69 -34.89
CA LYS A 273 7.30 17.69 -35.21
C LYS A 273 7.86 19.05 -34.81
N THR A 274 7.81 20.00 -35.73
CA THR A 274 8.06 21.40 -35.41
C THR A 274 6.79 21.97 -34.83
N ASP A 275 6.87 22.50 -33.62
CA ASP A 275 5.76 23.20 -33.02
C ASP A 275 5.59 24.57 -33.69
N GLU A 276 4.42 24.82 -34.28
CA GLU A 276 4.16 26.02 -35.11
C GLU A 276 4.21 27.32 -34.28
N THR A 277 3.93 27.23 -32.98
CA THR A 277 3.92 28.39 -32.06
C THR A 277 5.29 28.79 -31.54
N THR A 278 6.22 27.84 -31.40
CA THR A 278 7.54 28.09 -30.80
C THR A 278 8.70 27.95 -31.78
N GLY A 279 8.46 27.36 -32.96
CA GLY A 279 9.48 27.10 -33.98
C GLY A 279 10.51 26.03 -33.56
N VAL A 280 10.31 25.37 -32.41
CA VAL A 280 11.23 24.35 -31.88
C VAL A 280 10.88 22.99 -32.46
N THR A 281 11.91 22.26 -32.90
CA THR A 281 11.78 20.87 -33.37
C THR A 281 11.76 19.91 -32.19
N LEU A 282 10.61 19.29 -31.94
CA LEU A 282 10.42 18.32 -30.87
C LEU A 282 10.79 16.92 -31.37
N ALA A 283 11.83 16.33 -30.77
CA ALA A 283 12.32 14.97 -31.04
C ALA A 283 11.39 13.89 -30.45
N GLY A 284 10.55 14.23 -29.48
CA GLY A 284 9.60 13.30 -28.87
C GLY A 284 9.03 13.78 -27.54
N GLU A 285 8.58 12.82 -26.73
CA GLU A 285 7.92 13.07 -25.44
C GLU A 285 8.58 12.27 -24.32
N LYS A 286 8.71 12.89 -23.14
CA LYS A 286 9.17 12.25 -21.91
C LYS A 286 8.07 12.35 -20.87
N THR A 287 7.43 11.23 -20.56
CA THR A 287 6.35 11.17 -19.58
C THR A 287 6.90 10.65 -18.25
N PHE A 288 6.72 11.43 -17.18
CA PHE A 288 7.09 11.05 -15.82
C PHE A 288 5.83 10.71 -15.03
N PHE A 289 5.78 9.51 -14.43
CA PHE A 289 4.60 9.02 -13.72
C PHE A 289 4.68 9.33 -12.23
N ILE A 290 3.71 10.08 -11.72
CA ILE A 290 3.50 10.31 -10.29
C ILE A 290 2.48 9.28 -9.77
N LYS A 291 2.75 8.71 -8.60
CA LYS A 291 1.86 7.74 -7.97
C LYS A 291 0.75 8.47 -7.20
N GLY A 292 -0.49 8.19 -7.59
CA GLY A 292 -1.70 8.63 -6.89
C GLY A 292 -2.45 7.45 -6.28
N ARG A 293 -3.17 7.71 -5.18
CA ARG A 293 -4.13 6.78 -4.58
C ARG A 293 -5.52 7.37 -4.63
N ILE A 294 -6.50 6.59 -5.05
CA ILE A 294 -7.91 6.95 -4.88
C ILE A 294 -8.42 6.40 -3.54
N MET A 295 -9.12 7.25 -2.79
CA MET A 295 -9.73 6.90 -1.50
C MET A 295 -11.25 6.71 -1.64
N ALA A 296 -11.89 7.53 -2.48
CA ALA A 296 -13.33 7.47 -2.76
C ALA A 296 -13.65 8.18 -4.08
N GLY A 297 -14.86 7.98 -4.59
CA GLY A 297 -15.33 8.61 -5.83
C GLY A 297 -15.11 7.72 -7.06
N GLN A 298 -15.36 8.28 -8.24
CA GLN A 298 -15.27 7.56 -9.51
C GLN A 298 -14.79 8.51 -10.62
N ALA A 299 -14.09 7.94 -11.61
CA ALA A 299 -13.70 8.66 -12.81
C ALA A 299 -14.93 9.02 -13.66
N ASP A 300 -15.03 10.28 -14.05
CA ASP A 300 -16.04 10.79 -14.97
C ASP A 300 -15.35 11.49 -16.15
N LEU A 301 -15.69 11.05 -17.36
CA LEU A 301 -15.13 11.58 -18.61
C LEU A 301 -16.05 12.61 -19.29
N SER A 302 -17.21 12.93 -18.69
CA SER A 302 -18.21 13.82 -19.28
C SER A 302 -17.68 15.23 -19.59
N ALA A 303 -16.85 15.80 -18.71
CA ALA A 303 -16.30 17.16 -18.81
C ALA A 303 -14.82 17.20 -19.27
N ASN A 304 -14.35 16.17 -19.97
CA ASN A 304 -12.94 15.97 -20.24
C ASN A 304 -12.37 16.89 -21.33
N THR A 305 -11.31 17.64 -21.00
CA THR A 305 -10.59 18.55 -21.92
C THR A 305 -9.60 17.82 -22.84
N GLN A 306 -9.13 16.64 -22.44
CA GLN A 306 -8.17 15.80 -23.15
C GLN A 306 -8.81 14.83 -24.15
N ASN A 307 -10.12 14.98 -24.42
CA ASN A 307 -10.77 14.28 -25.51
C ASN A 307 -10.72 12.73 -25.40
N LEU A 308 -10.66 12.19 -24.19
CA LEU A 308 -10.55 10.74 -23.95
C LEU A 308 -11.92 10.08 -24.15
N GLN A 309 -11.94 8.89 -24.73
CA GLN A 309 -13.18 8.21 -25.09
C GLN A 309 -13.74 7.35 -23.95
N ASN A 310 -12.87 6.62 -23.26
CA ASN A 310 -13.25 5.65 -22.24
C ASN A 310 -12.19 5.55 -21.16
N PHE A 311 -12.57 4.97 -20.02
CA PHE A 311 -11.67 4.59 -18.94
C PHE A 311 -11.94 3.16 -18.48
N LYS A 312 -10.92 2.56 -17.85
CA LYS A 312 -11.00 1.25 -17.20
C LYS A 312 -10.12 1.23 -15.97
N TRP A 313 -10.57 0.53 -14.94
CA TRP A 313 -9.78 0.19 -13.76
C TRP A 313 -9.25 -1.22 -13.92
N LEU A 314 -7.96 -1.41 -14.17
CA LEU A 314 -7.38 -2.72 -14.48
C LEU A 314 -6.33 -3.18 -13.46
N ALA A 315 -6.28 -4.49 -13.22
CA ALA A 315 -5.19 -5.10 -12.46
C ALA A 315 -3.92 -5.22 -13.33
N LYS A 316 -2.75 -5.33 -12.68
CA LYS A 316 -1.44 -5.44 -13.37
C LYS A 316 -1.41 -6.53 -14.45
N GLU A 317 -1.99 -7.70 -14.15
CA GLU A 317 -2.05 -8.87 -15.03
C GLU A 317 -2.88 -8.62 -16.30
N GLU A 318 -3.94 -7.81 -16.19
CA GLU A 318 -4.84 -7.47 -17.30
C GLU A 318 -4.23 -6.38 -18.20
N MET A 319 -3.48 -5.44 -17.61
CA MET A 319 -2.93 -4.28 -18.32
C MET A 319 -2.01 -4.65 -19.47
N ALA A 320 -1.28 -5.77 -19.37
CA ALA A 320 -0.38 -6.25 -20.41
C ALA A 320 -1.09 -6.51 -21.76
N LYS A 321 -2.40 -6.78 -21.73
CA LYS A 321 -3.22 -7.02 -22.93
C LYS A 321 -3.61 -5.72 -23.65
N TYR A 322 -3.67 -4.60 -22.93
CA TYR A 322 -4.18 -3.32 -23.44
C TYR A 322 -3.07 -2.34 -23.79
N LEU A 323 -1.96 -2.37 -23.05
CA LEU A 323 -0.85 -1.45 -23.23
C LEU A 323 0.12 -1.96 -24.30
N LEU A 324 0.75 -1.02 -25.01
CA LEU A 324 1.83 -1.34 -25.93
C LEU A 324 3.00 -2.00 -25.18
N PRO A 325 3.64 -3.05 -25.73
CA PRO A 325 4.74 -3.74 -25.06
C PRO A 325 5.88 -2.84 -24.53
N PRO A 326 6.41 -1.86 -25.30
CA PRO A 326 7.46 -0.96 -24.78
C PRO A 326 6.97 -0.05 -23.66
N TYR A 327 5.70 0.35 -23.70
CA TYR A 327 5.08 1.19 -22.67
C TYR A 327 4.88 0.39 -21.38
N TYR A 328 4.36 -0.84 -21.49
CA TYR A 328 4.21 -1.74 -20.34
C TYR A 328 5.56 -2.08 -19.72
N ALA A 329 6.60 -2.33 -20.52
CA ALA A 329 7.93 -2.63 -20.02
C ALA A 329 8.53 -1.51 -19.14
N ALA A 330 8.24 -0.24 -19.47
CA ALA A 330 8.70 0.92 -18.68
C ALA A 330 7.99 1.05 -17.33
N ILE A 331 6.72 0.62 -17.25
CA ILE A 331 5.86 0.88 -16.08
C ILE A 331 5.70 -0.35 -15.19
N LYS A 332 5.92 -1.57 -15.70
CA LYS A 332 5.68 -2.85 -15.00
C LYS A 332 6.29 -2.91 -13.59
N ASN A 333 7.44 -2.27 -13.38
CA ASN A 333 8.17 -2.27 -12.10
C ASN A 333 7.56 -1.32 -11.06
N ALA A 334 6.81 -0.30 -11.50
CA ALA A 334 6.11 0.63 -10.61
C ALA A 334 4.73 0.11 -10.16
N LEU A 335 4.22 -0.93 -10.84
CA LEU A 335 2.96 -1.59 -10.53
C LEU A 335 3.16 -2.68 -9.48
N ALA A 336 2.31 -2.67 -8.46
CA ALA A 336 2.26 -3.74 -7.47
C ALA A 336 1.63 -4.98 -8.10
N ASP A 337 2.15 -6.16 -7.75
CA ASP A 337 1.57 -7.45 -8.17
C ASP A 337 0.20 -7.70 -7.54
N ARG A 338 -0.04 -7.05 -6.40
CA ARG A 338 -1.29 -7.08 -5.66
C ARG A 338 -1.85 -5.72 -5.44
#